data_AF-A0A850IIG4-F1
#
_entry.id   AF-A0A850IIG4-F1
#
_cell.length_a   1.000
_cell.length_b   1.000
_cell.length_c   1.000
_cell.angle_alpha   90.00
_cell.angle_beta   90.00
_cell.angle_gamma   90.00
#
_symmetry.space_group_name_H-M   'P 1'
#
loop_
_entity.id
_entity.type
_entity.pdbx_description
1 polymer ?
#
loop_
_entity_poly.entity_id
_entity_poly.type
_entity_poly.pdbx_seq_one_letter_code
_entity_poly.pdbx_strand_id
1 'polypeptide(L)' 'MSERLETLKKARDRMIEERDTHAKVLAAPFDRDKAERARSKFVEVQALIEALDRAISAENFGSTRN' A
#
# COMPACT_ATOMS: atom_id res chain seq x y z
N MET A 1 9.81 -20.00 1.39
CA MET A 1 9.34 -18.61 1.61
C MET A 1 10.50 -17.84 2.22
N SER A 2 10.98 -16.75 1.62
CA SER A 2 12.09 -15.98 2.21
C SER A 2 11.59 -15.02 3.30
N GLU A 3 12.39 -14.79 4.34
CA GLU A 3 12.10 -13.81 5.40
C GLU A 3 11.85 -12.40 4.81
N ARG A 4 12.58 -12.07 3.74
CA ARG A 4 12.38 -10.83 2.98
C ARG A 4 10.99 -10.75 2.34
N LEU A 5 10.52 -11.84 1.72
CA LEU A 5 9.19 -11.90 1.10
C LEU A 5 8.08 -11.76 2.15
N GLU A 6 8.23 -12.39 3.32
CA GLU A 6 7.27 -12.21 4.42
C GLU A 6 7.26 -10.78 4.96
N THR A 7 8.43 -10.15 5.05
CA THR A 7 8.56 -8.75 5.46
C THR A 7 7.88 -7.81 4.46
N LEU A 8 8.08 -8.02 3.15
CA LEU A 8 7.42 -7.25 2.10
C LEU A 8 5.89 -7.39 2.14
N LYS A 9 5.38 -8.61 2.37
CA LYS A 9 3.93 -8.86 2.51
C LYS A 9 3.35 -8.14 3.72
N LYS A 10 3.99 -8.23 4.89
CA LYS A 10 3.57 -7.50 6.09
C LYS A 10 3.57 -5.99 5.90
N ALA A 11 4.59 -5.45 5.20
CA ALA A 11 4.64 -4.03 4.88
C ALA A 11 3.48 -3.63 3.96
N ARG A 12 3.17 -4.42 2.94
CA ARG A 12 2.05 -4.20 2.03
C ARG A 12 0.72 -4.18 2.77
N ASP A 13 0.49 -5.14 3.65
CA ASP A 13 -0.76 -5.25 4.40
C ASP A 13 -1.00 -4.02 5.29
N ARG A 14 0.05 -3.52 5.95
CA ARG A 14 -0.01 -2.26 6.73
C ARG A 14 -0.36 -1.05 5.85
N MET A 15 0.22 -0.96 4.65
CA MET A 15 -0.09 0.14 3.73
C MET A 15 -1.53 0.07 3.20
N ILE A 16 -2.09 -1.13 3.03
CA ILE A 16 -3.50 -1.31 2.68
C ILE A 16 -4.40 -0.79 3.81
N GLU A 17 -4.10 -1.11 5.07
CA GLU A 17 -4.86 -0.61 6.22
C GLU A 17 -4.81 0.93 6.33
N GLU A 18 -3.64 1.53 6.10
CA GLU A 18 -3.47 2.99 6.09
C GLU A 18 -4.26 3.63 4.95
N ARG A 19 -4.17 3.08 3.74
CA ARG A 19 -4.96 3.53 2.59
C ARG A 19 -6.45 3.48 2.88
N ASP A 20 -6.93 2.38 3.46
CA ASP A 20 -8.35 2.19 3.74
C ASP A 20 -8.86 3.20 4.80
N THR A 21 -7.98 3.63 5.71
CA THR A 21 -8.28 4.73 6.63
C THR A 21 -8.51 6.03 5.88
N HIS A 22 -7.68 6.37 4.90
CA HIS A 22 -7.89 7.55 4.05
C HIS A 22 -9.12 7.41 3.15
N ALA A 23 -9.41 6.22 2.62
CA ALA A 23 -10.62 5.96 1.84
C ALA A 23 -11.90 6.22 2.65
N LYS A 24 -11.92 5.81 3.93
CA LYS A 24 -13.05 6.09 4.84
C LYS A 24 -13.27 7.59 5.05
N VAL A 25 -12.19 8.38 5.15
CA VAL A 25 -12.30 9.85 5.25
C VAL A 25 -12.89 10.44 3.97
N LEU A 26 -12.48 9.95 2.80
CA LEU A 26 -13.00 10.40 1.50
C LEU A 26 -14.47 9.99 1.26
N ALA A 27 -14.93 8.91 1.88
CA ALA A 27 -16.32 8.45 1.82
C ALA A 27 -17.25 9.15 2.82
N ALA A 28 -16.71 9.89 3.79
CA ALA A 28 -17.48 10.67 4.75
C ALA A 28 -18.06 11.95 4.10
N PRO A 29 -19.02 12.63 4.74
CA PRO A 29 -19.50 13.93 4.28
C PRO A 29 -18.35 14.90 3.99
N PHE A 30 -18.48 15.65 2.90
CA PHE A 30 -17.39 16.46 2.37
C PHE A 30 -16.95 17.55 3.35
N ASP A 31 -15.70 17.44 3.78
CA ASP A 31 -14.94 18.45 4.50
C ASP A 31 -13.70 18.73 3.65
N ARG A 32 -13.61 19.93 3.07
CA ARG A 32 -12.60 20.26 2.07
C ARG A 32 -11.18 19.98 2.56
N ASP A 33 -10.84 20.48 3.75
CA ASP A 33 -9.50 20.37 4.30
C ASP A 33 -9.14 18.91 4.59
N LYS A 34 -10.09 18.13 5.13
CA LYS A 34 -9.88 16.70 5.38
C LYS A 34 -9.79 15.91 4.08
N ALA A 35 -10.62 16.23 3.09
CA ALA A 35 -10.67 15.56 1.80
C ALA A 35 -9.39 15.80 0.98
N GLU A 36 -8.91 17.05 0.89
CA GLU A 36 -7.69 17.39 0.14
C GLU A 36 -6.45 16.70 0.76
N ARG A 37 -6.34 16.70 2.08
CA ARG A 37 -5.27 15.97 2.79
C ARG A 37 -5.38 14.45 2.61
N ALA A 38 -6.57 13.88 2.79
CA ALA A 38 -6.80 12.45 2.65
C ALA A 38 -6.54 11.98 1.22
N ARG A 39 -6.90 12.76 0.19
CA ARG A 39 -6.62 12.45 -1.21
C ARG A 39 -5.11 12.41 -1.48
N SER A 40 -4.37 13.41 -0.99
CA SER A 40 -2.92 13.48 -1.17
C SER A 40 -2.23 12.26 -0.55
N LYS A 41 -2.62 11.91 0.69
CA LYS A 41 -2.08 10.73 1.38
C LYS A 41 -2.50 9.41 0.74
N PHE A 42 -3.75 9.31 0.28
CA PHE A 42 -4.22 8.12 -0.42
C PHE A 42 -3.37 7.81 -1.65
N VAL A 43 -3.05 8.81 -2.48
CA VAL A 43 -2.22 8.62 -3.67
C VAL A 43 -0.78 8.20 -3.31
N GLU A 44 -0.20 8.82 -2.29
CA GLU A 44 1.14 8.46 -1.78
C GLU A 44 1.20 6.99 -1.32
N VAL A 45 0.21 6.57 -0.51
CA VAL A 45 0.14 5.20 -0.01
C VAL A 45 -0.10 4.20 -1.15
N GLN A 46 -0.92 4.55 -2.15
CA GLN A 46 -1.12 3.70 -3.33
C GLN A 46 0.17 3.49 -4.12
N ALA A 47 0.96 4.54 -4.34
CA ALA A 47 2.25 4.42 -5.01
C ALA A 47 3.22 3.50 -4.24
N LEU A 48 3.17 3.52 -2.91
CA LEU A 48 3.96 2.63 -2.06
C LEU A 48 3.47 1.17 -2.13
N ILE A 49 2.16 0.93 -2.14
CA ILE A 49 1.58 -0.42 -2.34
C ILE A 49 2.05 -0.99 -3.68
N GLU A 50 1.97 -0.21 -4.76
CA GLU A 50 2.42 -0.65 -6.08
C GLU A 50 3.92 -0.98 -6.11
N ALA A 51 4.76 -0.20 -5.41
CA ALA A 51 6.18 -0.48 -5.29
C ALA A 51 6.44 -1.81 -4.54
N LEU A 52 5.69 -2.06 -3.46
CA LEU A 52 5.76 -3.31 -2.70
C LEU A 52 5.28 -4.50 -3.53
N ASP A 53 4.21 -4.35 -4.31
CA ASP A 53 3.69 -5.39 -5.21
C ASP A 53 4.71 -5.76 -6.29
N ARG A 54 5.39 -4.77 -6.87
CA ARG A 54 6.50 -5.01 -7.81
C ARG A 54 7.66 -5.74 -7.13
N ALA A 55 8.04 -5.36 -5.92
CA ALA A 55 9.12 -6.02 -5.17
C ALA A 55 8.77 -7.48 -4.81
N ILE A 56 7.54 -7.73 -4.34
CA ILE A 56 7.03 -9.08 -4.04
C ILE A 56 7.03 -9.94 -5.31
N SER A 57 6.56 -9.39 -6.42
CA SER A 57 6.56 -10.09 -7.71
C SER A 57 7.97 -10.48 -8.11
N ALA A 58 8.94 -9.55 -8.05
CA ALA A 58 10.34 -9.80 -8.35
C ALA A 58 10.94 -10.94 -7.48
N GLU A 59 10.63 -10.97 -6.19
CA GLU A 59 11.08 -12.06 -5.29
C GLU A 59 10.50 -13.42 -5.67
N ASN A 60 9.21 -13.47 -6.02
CA ASN A 60 8.57 -14.71 -6.44
C ASN A 60 9.17 -15.23 -7.77
N PHE A 61 9.47 -14.32 -8.71
CA PHE A 61 10.12 -14.67 -9.98
C PHE A 61 11.57 -15.12 -9.78
N GLY A 62 12.35 -14.43 -8.93
CA GLY A 62 13.72 -14.83 -8.58
C GLY A 62 13.77 -16.19 -7.88
N SER A 63 12.79 -16.48 -7.02
CA SER A 63 12.65 -17.78 -6.35
C SER A 63 12.28 -18.94 -7.29
N THR A 64 11.75 -18.66 -8.50
CA THR A 64 11.38 -19.72 -9.47
C THR A 64 12.55 -20.09 -10.40
N ARG A 65 13.59 -19.25 -10.46
CA ARG A 65 14.77 -19.43 -11.33
C ARG A 65 15.97 -20.07 -10.62
N ASN A 66 15.84 -20.41 -9.35
CA ASN A 66 16.83 -21.09 -8.51
C ASN A 66 16.27 -22.44 -8.06
#